data_AF-A0A3B9A6J9-F1
#
_entry.id   AF-A0A3B9A6J9-F1
#
_cell.length_a   1.000
_cell.length_b   1.000
_cell.length_c   1.000
_cell.angle_alpha   90.00
_cell.angle_beta   90.00
_cell.angle_gamma   90.00
#
_symmetry.space_group_name_H-M   'P 1'
#
loop_
_entity.id
_entity.type
_entity.pdbx_description
1 polymer ?
#
loop_
_entity_poly.entity_id
_entity_poly.type
_entity_poly.pdbx_seq_one_letter_code
_entity_poly.pdbx_strand_id
1 'polypeptide(L)' 'MTQSLIDPDFPLIDLHRHLDGSVRLTTILELGQTYGLPLPAYNIEGLR' A
#
# COMPACT_ATOMS: atom_id res chain seq x y z
N MET A 1 -19.65 -8.80 -15.21
CA MET A 1 -19.68 -8.72 -13.74
C MET A 1 -19.14 -10.02 -13.20
N THR A 2 -17.86 -10.06 -12.86
CA THR A 2 -17.23 -11.26 -12.29
C THR A 2 -17.60 -11.35 -10.81
N GLN A 3 -18.29 -12.41 -10.43
CA GLN A 3 -18.66 -12.68 -9.06
C GLN A 3 -17.41 -12.93 -8.23
N SER A 4 -17.26 -12.24 -7.10
CA SER A 4 -16.16 -12.44 -6.15
C SER A 4 -16.25 -13.85 -5.56
N LEU A 5 -15.11 -14.55 -5.43
CA LEU A 5 -14.99 -15.83 -4.73
C LEU A 5 -14.98 -15.66 -3.19
N ILE A 6 -15.04 -14.42 -2.70
CA ILE A 6 -15.14 -14.10 -1.27
C ILE A 6 -16.62 -14.04 -0.90
N ASP A 7 -17.01 -14.91 0.03
CA ASP A 7 -18.38 -14.97 0.55
C ASP A 7 -18.68 -13.71 1.38
N PRO A 8 -19.68 -12.89 1.00
CA PRO A 8 -20.02 -11.67 1.72
C PRO A 8 -20.79 -11.92 3.03
N ASP A 9 -21.31 -13.13 3.24
CA ASP A 9 -22.09 -13.47 4.44
C ASP A 9 -21.19 -13.76 5.66
N PHE A 10 -19.88 -13.90 5.45
CA PHE A 10 -18.89 -14.10 6.51
C PHE A 10 -17.89 -12.93 6.60
N PRO A 11 -17.44 -12.54 7.81
CA PRO A 11 -16.33 -11.59 7.96
C PRO A 11 -15.05 -12.13 7.31
N LEU A 12 -14.41 -11.30 6.49
CA LEU A 12 -13.11 -11.62 5.90
C LEU A 12 -11.99 -11.33 6.91
N ILE A 13 -11.09 -12.30 7.10
CA ILE A 13 -9.98 -12.22 8.06
C ILE A 13 -8.66 -12.31 7.32
N ASP A 14 -7.72 -11.44 7.68
CA ASP A 14 -6.31 -11.48 7.25
C ASP A 14 -5.44 -11.77 8.48
N LEU A 15 -4.87 -12.98 8.54
CA LEU A 15 -4.14 -13.47 9.70
C LEU A 15 -2.66 -13.08 9.71
N HIS A 16 -2.11 -12.73 8.55
CA HIS A 16 -0.68 -12.44 8.43
C HIS A 16 -0.47 -11.28 7.47
N ARG A 17 -0.44 -10.08 8.05
CA ARG A 17 -0.14 -8.86 7.33
C ARG A 17 0.98 -8.08 7.98
N HIS A 18 1.99 -7.75 7.18
CA HIS A 18 3.06 -6.84 7.56
C HIS A 18 2.61 -5.40 7.28
N LEU A 19 2.61 -4.55 8.32
CA LEU A 19 2.19 -3.16 8.20
C LEU A 19 3.19 -2.34 7.38
N ASP A 20 4.48 -2.50 7.67
CA ASP A 20 5.60 -1.88 6.95
C ASP A 20 5.65 -2.30 5.47
N GLY A 21 5.35 -3.56 5.16
CA GLY A 21 5.18 -4.04 3.78
C GLY A 21 3.88 -3.60 3.09
N SER A 22 2.99 -2.88 3.80
CA SER A 22 1.67 -2.44 3.30
C SER A 22 1.54 -0.92 3.21
N VAL A 23 2.63 -0.17 3.37
CA VAL A 23 2.59 1.30 3.27
C VAL A 23 2.30 1.72 1.83
N ARG A 24 1.41 2.70 1.66
CA ARG A 24 1.08 3.23 0.33
C ARG A 24 2.29 4.00 -0.22
N LEU A 25 2.60 3.81 -1.51
CA LEU A 25 3.70 4.55 -2.17
C LEU A 25 3.51 6.08 -2.12
N THR A 26 2.27 6.57 -2.18
CA THR A 26 1.96 8.00 -2.02
C THR A 26 2.37 8.52 -0.64
N THR A 27 2.12 7.73 0.42
CA THR A 27 2.54 8.08 1.79
C THR A 27 4.06 8.13 1.91
N ILE A 28 4.79 7.21 1.28
CA ILE A 28 6.26 7.23 1.26
C ILE A 28 6.78 8.50 0.56
N LEU A 29 6.21 8.87 -0.60
CA LEU A 29 6.58 10.09 -1.31
C LEU A 29 6.31 11.35 -0.49
N GLU A 30 5.11 11.48 0.05
CA GLU A 30 4.69 12.66 0.83
C GLU A 30 5.56 12.85 2.07
N LEU A 31 5.83 11.78 2.82
CA LEU A 31 6.70 11.84 4.00
C LEU A 31 8.15 12.11 3.61
N GLY A 32 8.66 11.47 2.56
CA GLY A 32 10.01 11.71 2.06
C GLY A 32 10.23 13.18 1.66
N GLN A 33 9.26 13.78 0.98
CA GLN A 33 9.29 15.21 0.63
C GLN A 33 9.18 16.11 1.87
N THR A 34 8.24 15.80 2.78
CA THR A 34 8.00 16.59 4.00
C THR A 34 9.23 16.69 4.89
N TYR A 35 9.97 15.58 5.01
CA TYR A 35 11.15 15.48 5.89
C TYR A 35 12.49 15.57 5.13
N GLY A 36 12.47 15.84 3.83
CA GLY A 36 13.68 15.97 3.00
C GLY A 36 14.51 14.69 2.92
N LEU A 37 13.88 13.52 2.99
CA LEU A 37 14.55 12.22 2.92
C LEU A 37 14.85 11.85 1.46
N PRO A 38 16.07 11.39 1.14
CA PRO A 38 16.39 10.93 -0.20
C PRO A 38 15.59 9.66 -0.51
N LEU A 39 14.92 9.66 -1.67
CA LEU A 39 14.19 8.52 -2.19
C LEU A 39 14.84 8.03 -3.50
N PRO A 40 14.72 6.74 -3.84
CA PRO A 40 15.24 6.20 -5.10
C PRO A 40 14.50 6.75 -6.33
N ALA A 41 13.27 7.24 -6.17
CA ALA A 41 12.51 7.97 -7.18
C ALA A 41 11.53 8.96 -6.54
N TYR A 42 11.07 9.95 -7.33
CA TYR A 42 10.19 11.05 -6.87
C TYR A 42 8.81 11.05 -7.55
N ASN A 43 8.40 9.93 -8.12
CA ASN A 43 7.06 9.72 -8.65
C ASN A 43 6.63 8.27 -8.38
N ILE A 44 5.33 7.99 -8.47
CA ILE A 44 4.77 6.67 -8.12
C ILE A 44 5.30 5.57 -9.04
N GLU A 45 5.44 5.84 -10.33
CA GLU A 45 5.88 4.84 -11.30
C GLU A 45 7.34 4.41 -11.04
N GLY A 46 8.21 5.34 -10.68
CA GLY A 46 9.60 5.04 -10.32
C GLY A 46 9.79 4.37 -8.96
N LEU A 47 8.76 4.34 -8.11
CA LEU A 47 8.79 3.64 -6.81
C LEU A 47 8.11 2.25 -6.84
N ARG A 48 7.40 1.91 -7.92
CA ARG A 48 6.84 0.55 -8.11
C ARG A 48 7.94 -0.42 -8.54
#